data_AF-A0A6C0C722-F1
#
_entry.id   AF-A0A6C0C722-F1
#
_cell.length_a   1.000
_cell.length_b   1.000
_cell.length_c   1.000
_cell.angle_alpha   90.00
_cell.angle_beta   90.00
_cell.angle_gamma   90.00
#
_symmetry.space_group_name_H-M   'P 1'
#
loop_
_entity.id
_entity.type
_entity.pdbx_description
1 polymer ?
#
loop_
_entity_poly.entity_id
_entity_poly.type
_entity_poly.pdbx_seq_one_letter_code
_entity_poly.pdbx_strand_id
1 'polypeptide(L)'
;MKKEWVLNNIDMINLLFNKLIIFIEKHNENIQLITNEYSLYKKFYKFLYKNYILKNYHDNIILDNNFDYFEIMYCSDIIDLFNDFKNISYGFTNDIFKNINDPFDLIIFIYDNIELSDNYNDIEDILDEEYDDDYDNNDYYFRL
;
A
#
# COMPACT_ATOMS: atom_id res chain seq x y z
N MET A 1 -13.42 -9.16 -24.00
CA MET A 1 -13.09 -7.91 -23.27
C MET A 1 -12.08 -8.12 -22.14
N LYS A 2 -12.42 -8.54 -20.91
CA LYS A 2 -11.41 -8.72 -19.84
C LYS A 2 -10.31 -9.74 -20.13
N LYS A 3 -10.71 -10.98 -20.51
CA LYS A 3 -9.76 -12.07 -20.80
C LYS A 3 -8.81 -11.72 -21.94
N GLU A 4 -9.34 -11.10 -22.98
CA GLU A 4 -8.60 -10.67 -24.17
C GLU A 4 -7.60 -9.55 -23.85
N TRP A 5 -8.01 -8.55 -23.05
CA TRP A 5 -7.08 -7.52 -22.58
C TRP A 5 -5.94 -8.12 -21.76
N VAL A 6 -6.23 -9.03 -20.83
CA VAL A 6 -5.19 -9.69 -20.03
C VAL A 6 -4.23 -10.47 -20.92
N LEU A 7 -4.72 -11.21 -21.91
CA LEU A 7 -3.86 -11.97 -22.84
C LEU A 7 -2.97 -11.05 -23.69
N ASN A 8 -3.51 -9.93 -24.15
CA ASN A 8 -2.75 -8.96 -24.97
C ASN A 8 -1.72 -8.17 -24.16
N ASN A 9 -1.82 -8.17 -22.83
CA ASN A 9 -0.94 -7.40 -21.93
C ASN A 9 -0.22 -8.30 -20.92
N ILE A 10 -0.15 -9.61 -21.17
CA ILE A 10 0.29 -10.58 -20.18
C ILE A 10 1.73 -10.33 -19.71
N ASP A 11 2.62 -9.98 -20.63
CA ASP A 11 4.03 -9.72 -20.32
C ASP A 11 4.21 -8.47 -19.45
N MET A 12 3.49 -7.40 -19.78
CA MET A 12 3.45 -6.19 -18.96
C MET A 12 2.89 -6.50 -17.57
N ILE A 13 1.75 -7.18 -17.48
CA ILE A 13 1.12 -7.57 -16.21
C ILE A 13 2.07 -8.39 -15.36
N ASN A 14 2.81 -9.33 -15.95
CA ASN A 14 3.79 -10.13 -15.23
C ASN A 14 4.94 -9.28 -14.67
N LEU A 15 5.45 -8.30 -15.42
CA LEU A 15 6.49 -7.40 -14.94
C LEU A 15 6.00 -6.49 -13.81
N LEU A 16 4.79 -5.94 -13.94
CA LEU A 16 4.15 -5.17 -12.87
C LEU A 16 3.96 -6.03 -11.62
N PHE A 17 3.51 -7.28 -11.79
CA PHE A 17 3.32 -8.20 -10.68
C PHE A 17 4.64 -8.56 -9.99
N ASN A 18 5.71 -8.79 -10.75
CA ASN A 18 7.03 -9.05 -10.17
C ASN A 18 7.51 -7.88 -9.30
N LYS A 19 7.25 -6.63 -9.73
CA LYS A 19 7.56 -5.44 -8.93
C LYS A 19 6.75 -5.37 -7.63
N LEU A 20 5.47 -5.76 -7.67
CA LEU A 20 4.65 -5.89 -6.48
C LEU A 20 5.19 -6.95 -5.51
N ILE A 21 5.59 -8.12 -6.02
CA ILE A 21 6.18 -9.19 -5.19
C ILE A 21 7.48 -8.70 -4.54
N ILE A 22 8.36 -8.03 -5.29
CA ILE A 22 9.60 -7.46 -4.74
C ILE A 22 9.30 -6.48 -3.61
N PHE A 23 8.27 -5.64 -3.75
CA PHE A 23 7.83 -4.75 -2.67
C PHE A 23 7.40 -5.54 -1.43
N ILE A 24 6.56 -6.57 -1.58
CA ILE A 24 6.09 -7.39 -0.45
C ILE A 24 7.26 -8.11 0.22
N GLU A 25 8.17 -8.71 -0.56
CA GLU A 25 9.34 -9.43 -0.06
C GLU A 25 10.30 -8.51 0.70
N LYS A 26 10.46 -7.25 0.26
CA LYS A 26 11.26 -6.23 0.95
C LYS A 26 10.76 -5.95 2.38
N HIS A 27 9.46 -6.15 2.62
CA HIS A 27 8.80 -5.86 3.90
C HIS A 27 8.25 -7.12 4.57
N ASN A 28 8.77 -8.31 4.25
CA ASN A 28 8.25 -9.60 4.70
C ASN A 28 8.27 -9.81 6.23
N GLU A 29 9.06 -9.03 6.96
CA GLU A 29 9.09 -9.03 8.43
C GLU A 29 7.77 -8.45 9.01
N ASN A 30 7.20 -7.45 8.33
CA ASN A 30 6.06 -6.65 8.83
C ASN A 30 4.78 -6.84 8.00
N ILE A 31 4.89 -7.45 6.82
CA ILE A 31 3.81 -7.65 5.87
C ILE A 31 3.76 -9.13 5.46
N GLN A 32 2.61 -9.76 5.66
CA GLN A 32 2.35 -11.12 5.19
C GLN A 32 1.19 -11.14 4.21
N LEU A 33 1.23 -12.05 3.23
CA LEU A 33 0.12 -12.20 2.29
C LEU A 33 -1.04 -12.99 2.90
N ILE A 34 -2.26 -12.45 2.81
CA ILE A 34 -3.48 -13.17 3.22
C ILE A 34 -3.72 -14.41 2.33
N THR A 35 -3.27 -14.35 1.06
CA THR A 35 -3.47 -15.42 0.08
C THR A 35 -2.19 -15.75 -0.67
N ASN A 36 -2.08 -16.98 -1.20
CA ASN A 36 -0.93 -17.33 -2.04
C ASN A 36 -0.76 -16.41 -3.27
N GLU A 37 0.46 -16.36 -3.80
CA GLU A 37 0.83 -15.52 -4.95
C GLU A 37 -0.07 -15.70 -6.17
N TYR A 38 -0.50 -16.93 -6.46
CA TYR A 38 -1.39 -17.19 -7.60
C TYR A 38 -2.77 -16.53 -7.41
N SER A 39 -3.27 -16.52 -6.18
CA SER A 39 -4.52 -15.83 -5.83
C SER A 39 -4.33 -14.32 -5.86
N LEU A 40 -3.20 -13.81 -5.38
CA LEU A 40 -2.82 -12.39 -5.48
C LEU A 40 -2.74 -11.95 -6.95
N TYR A 41 -2.06 -12.70 -7.80
CA TYR A 41 -1.96 -12.45 -9.25
C TYR A 41 -3.35 -12.35 -9.89
N LYS A 42 -4.25 -13.26 -9.50
CA LYS A 42 -5.64 -13.23 -9.92
C LYS A 42 -6.42 -12.02 -9.44
N LYS A 43 -6.07 -11.42 -8.31
CA LYS A 43 -6.70 -10.16 -7.87
C LYS A 43 -6.04 -8.98 -8.59
N PHE A 44 -4.73 -9.01 -8.76
CA PHE A 44 -3.93 -7.95 -9.39
C PHE A 44 -4.35 -7.61 -10.81
N TYR A 45 -4.44 -8.58 -11.74
CA TYR A 45 -4.88 -8.23 -13.10
C TYR A 45 -6.36 -7.78 -13.13
N LYS A 46 -7.17 -8.18 -12.15
CA LYS A 46 -8.55 -7.71 -12.03
C LYS A 46 -8.59 -6.27 -11.53
N PHE A 47 -7.76 -5.94 -10.55
CA PHE A 47 -7.50 -4.58 -10.08
C PHE A 47 -7.08 -3.70 -11.25
N LEU A 48 -6.04 -4.10 -11.99
CA LEU A 48 -5.55 -3.33 -13.14
C LEU A 48 -6.66 -3.07 -14.17
N TYR A 49 -7.42 -4.11 -14.50
CA TYR A 49 -8.49 -3.99 -15.49
C TYR A 49 -9.67 -3.13 -14.98
N LYS A 50 -10.09 -3.30 -13.73
CA LYS A 50 -11.20 -2.51 -13.17
C LYS A 50 -10.80 -1.04 -13.01
N ASN A 51 -9.62 -0.80 -12.45
CA ASN A 51 -9.20 0.55 -12.10
C ASN A 51 -8.79 1.36 -13.32
N TYR A 52 -7.89 0.83 -14.15
CA TYR A 52 -7.26 1.63 -15.19
C TYR A 52 -7.95 1.49 -16.56
N ILE A 53 -8.69 0.40 -16.82
CA ILE A 53 -9.42 0.22 -18.07
C ILE A 53 -10.90 0.60 -17.94
N LEU A 54 -11.58 0.06 -16.93
CA LEU A 54 -13.01 0.34 -16.73
C LEU A 54 -13.27 1.61 -15.91
N LYS A 55 -12.26 2.13 -15.19
CA LYS A 55 -12.38 3.28 -14.28
C LYS A 55 -13.53 3.12 -13.29
N ASN A 56 -13.68 1.91 -12.76
CA ASN A 56 -14.78 1.53 -11.87
C ASN A 56 -14.29 0.73 -10.67
N TYR A 57 -13.07 1.04 -10.21
CA TYR A 57 -12.59 0.51 -8.96
C TYR A 57 -13.34 1.21 -7.83
N HIS A 58 -14.41 0.56 -7.38
CA HIS A 58 -15.10 0.90 -6.17
C HIS A 58 -14.92 -0.30 -5.24
N ASP A 59 -13.99 -0.16 -4.31
CA ASP A 59 -13.90 -1.11 -3.22
C ASP A 59 -14.67 -0.55 -2.03
N ASN A 60 -15.41 -1.43 -1.36
CA ASN A 60 -16.02 -1.14 -0.08
C ASN A 60 -14.92 -1.29 0.98
N ILE A 61 -14.08 -0.26 1.11
CA ILE A 61 -12.90 -0.30 1.97
C ILE A 61 -13.32 0.06 3.39
N ILE A 62 -12.76 -0.68 4.35
CA ILE A 62 -12.79 -0.29 5.76
C ILE A 62 -11.48 0.48 5.99
N LEU A 63 -11.56 1.81 5.95
CA LEU A 63 -10.46 2.69 6.34
C LEU A 63 -10.45 2.71 7.87
N ASP A 64 -9.58 1.91 8.46
CA ASP A 64 -9.37 1.83 9.91
C ASP A 64 -7.99 2.39 10.30
N ASN A 65 -7.70 2.46 11.60
CA ASN A 65 -6.42 3.02 12.07
C ASN A 65 -5.20 2.22 11.55
N ASN A 66 -5.38 0.94 11.24
CA ASN A 66 -4.33 0.10 10.64
C ASN A 66 -4.06 0.50 9.19
N PHE A 67 -5.08 0.91 8.44
CA PHE A 67 -4.90 1.50 7.13
C PHE A 67 -4.08 2.79 7.21
N ASP A 68 -4.42 3.69 8.13
CA ASP A 68 -3.69 4.96 8.31
C ASP A 68 -2.21 4.71 8.69
N TYR A 69 -1.97 3.76 9.60
CA TYR A 69 -0.61 3.33 9.96
C TYR A 69 0.15 2.76 8.75
N PHE A 70 -0.47 1.86 7.99
CA PHE A 70 0.11 1.29 6.78
C PHE A 70 0.42 2.36 5.74
N GLU A 71 -0.52 3.27 5.48
CA GLU A 71 -0.32 4.37 4.54
C GLU A 71 0.90 5.19 4.96
N ILE A 72 0.98 5.65 6.21
CA ILE A 72 2.10 6.46 6.69
C ILE A 72 3.43 5.72 6.56
N MET A 73 3.46 4.44 6.96
CA MET A 73 4.69 3.65 7.02
C MET A 73 5.25 3.32 5.63
N TYR A 74 4.38 3.05 4.64
CA TYR A 74 4.78 2.51 3.34
C TYR A 74 4.49 3.42 2.14
N CYS A 75 3.88 4.61 2.34
CA CYS A 75 3.49 5.53 1.25
C CYS A 75 4.64 5.82 0.28
N SER A 76 5.84 6.14 0.78
CA SER A 76 6.99 6.48 -0.08
C SER A 76 7.38 5.32 -0.99
N ASP A 77 7.48 4.11 -0.44
CA ASP A 77 7.84 2.91 -1.21
C ASP A 77 6.73 2.54 -2.22
N ILE A 78 5.46 2.76 -1.87
CA ILE A 78 4.33 2.53 -2.77
C ILE A 78 4.28 3.58 -3.89
N ILE A 79 4.64 4.83 -3.63
CA ILE A 79 4.81 5.86 -4.66
C ILE A 79 5.89 5.42 -5.66
N ASP A 80 7.03 4.92 -5.19
CA ASP A 80 8.10 4.42 -6.05
C ASP A 80 7.65 3.21 -6.86
N LEU A 81 6.94 2.26 -6.24
CA LEU A 81 6.33 1.12 -6.93
C LEU A 81 5.36 1.56 -8.03
N PHE A 82 4.52 2.57 -7.74
CA PHE A 82 3.57 3.12 -8.71
C PHE A 82 4.29 3.80 -9.89
N ASN A 83 5.37 4.52 -9.63
CA ASN A 83 6.20 5.11 -10.67
C ASN A 83 6.88 4.04 -11.54
N ASP A 84 7.37 2.95 -10.93
CA ASP A 84 7.87 1.79 -11.65
C ASP A 84 6.80 1.18 -12.55
N PHE A 85 5.55 1.09 -12.08
CA PHE A 85 4.43 0.61 -12.89
C PHE A 85 4.18 1.49 -14.11
N LYS A 86 4.21 2.81 -13.94
CA LYS A 86 4.08 3.77 -15.04
C LYS A 86 5.18 3.62 -16.07
N ASN A 87 6.43 3.48 -15.61
CA ASN A 87 7.59 3.31 -16.48
C ASN A 87 7.52 2.00 -17.28
N ILE A 88 7.15 0.89 -16.62
CA ILE A 88 6.95 -0.40 -17.29
C ILE A 88 5.86 -0.27 -18.35
N SER A 89 4.69 0.27 -17.98
CA SER A 89 3.58 0.45 -18.92
C SER A 89 3.99 1.25 -20.15
N TYR A 90 4.68 2.38 -19.93
CA TYR A 90 5.17 3.23 -21.01
C TYR A 90 6.15 2.49 -21.93
N GLY A 91 7.02 1.65 -21.38
CA GLY A 91 7.93 0.78 -22.14
C GLY A 91 7.21 -0.22 -23.06
N PHE A 92 6.00 -0.64 -22.70
CA PHE A 92 5.11 -1.46 -23.53
C PHE A 92 4.21 -0.65 -24.47
N THR A 93 4.52 0.65 -24.65
CA THR A 93 3.68 1.62 -25.38
C THR A 93 2.22 1.65 -24.90
N ASN A 94 2.01 1.25 -23.64
CA ASN A 94 0.72 1.20 -23.00
C ASN A 94 0.60 2.39 -22.04
N ASP A 95 -0.52 3.11 -22.12
CA ASP A 95 -0.78 4.33 -21.36
C ASP A 95 -1.88 4.14 -20.31
N ILE A 96 -2.08 2.92 -19.77
CA ILE A 96 -3.12 2.63 -18.76
C ILE A 96 -3.09 3.59 -17.55
N PHE A 97 -1.93 4.12 -17.19
CA PHE A 97 -1.76 5.06 -16.07
C PHE A 97 -1.79 6.55 -16.47
N LYS A 98 -1.99 6.90 -17.75
CA LYS A 98 -1.80 8.27 -18.27
C LYS A 98 -2.64 9.35 -17.59
N ASN A 99 -3.84 8.97 -17.12
CA ASN A 99 -4.76 9.89 -16.47
C ASN A 99 -4.78 9.73 -14.94
N ILE A 100 -3.92 8.88 -14.38
CA ILE A 100 -3.88 8.58 -12.95
C ILE A 100 -2.47 8.90 -12.44
N ASN A 101 -2.41 9.88 -11.55
CA ASN A 101 -1.17 10.34 -10.93
C ASN A 101 -1.10 10.00 -9.44
N ASP A 102 -2.08 9.25 -8.96
CA ASP A 102 -2.27 8.96 -7.55
C ASP A 102 -2.10 7.46 -7.30
N PRO A 103 -1.20 7.04 -6.39
CA PRO A 103 -1.03 5.65 -5.99
C PRO A 103 -2.12 5.14 -5.04
N PHE A 104 -3.08 5.97 -4.60
CA PHE A 104 -4.05 5.61 -3.56
C PHE A 104 -4.77 4.27 -3.80
N ASP A 105 -5.23 4.01 -5.02
CA ASP A 105 -5.86 2.72 -5.35
C ASP A 105 -4.89 1.52 -5.24
N LEU A 106 -3.59 1.75 -5.47
CA LEU A 106 -2.57 0.73 -5.27
C LEU A 106 -2.30 0.50 -3.77
N ILE A 107 -2.30 1.56 -2.95
CA ILE A 107 -2.18 1.46 -1.49
C ILE A 107 -3.31 0.59 -0.95
N ILE A 108 -4.55 0.92 -1.31
CA ILE A 108 -5.74 0.13 -0.96
C ILE A 108 -5.59 -1.32 -1.40
N PHE A 109 -5.24 -1.54 -2.68
CA PHE A 109 -5.11 -2.88 -3.21
C PHE A 109 -4.08 -3.71 -2.44
N ILE A 110 -2.96 -3.12 -2.04
CA ILE A 110 -1.95 -3.81 -1.25
C ILE A 110 -2.51 -4.14 0.13
N TYR A 111 -3.08 -3.15 0.83
CA TYR A 111 -3.64 -3.31 2.17
C TYR A 111 -4.69 -4.44 2.24
N ASP A 112 -5.62 -4.49 1.28
CA ASP A 112 -6.66 -5.52 1.18
C ASP A 112 -6.13 -6.96 0.95
N ASN A 113 -4.83 -7.11 0.69
CA ASN A 113 -4.19 -8.38 0.37
C ASN A 113 -3.08 -8.79 1.33
N ILE A 114 -2.84 -7.98 2.36
CA ILE A 114 -1.82 -8.24 3.36
C ILE A 114 -2.40 -8.28 4.77
N GLU A 115 -1.66 -8.93 5.66
CA GLU A 115 -1.81 -8.86 7.10
C GLU A 115 -0.57 -8.16 7.65
N LEU A 116 -0.78 -7.17 8.51
CA LEU A 116 0.30 -6.46 9.19
C LEU A 116 0.73 -7.26 10.42
N SER A 117 2.04 -7.43 10.58
CA SER A 117 2.61 -8.09 11.76
C SER A 117 2.37 -7.25 13.04
N ASP A 118 2.53 -5.93 12.91
CA ASP A 118 2.29 -4.96 13.97
C ASP A 118 1.00 -4.19 13.64
N ASN A 119 0.08 -4.09 14.59
CA ASN A 119 -1.14 -3.31 14.41
C ASN A 119 -1.05 -1.96 15.16
N TYR A 120 -1.89 -1.00 14.76
CA TYR A 120 -1.97 0.33 15.36
C TYR A 120 -2.19 0.28 16.89
N ASN A 121 -2.99 -0.67 17.38
CA ASN A 121 -3.26 -0.80 18.81
C ASN A 121 -2.02 -1.28 19.58
N ASP A 122 -1.12 -2.05 18.96
CA ASP A 122 0.14 -2.47 19.58
C ASP A 122 1.11 -1.28 19.80
N ILE A 123 0.90 -0.17 19.07
CA ILE A 123 1.70 1.06 19.15
C ILE A 123 1.09 2.05 20.17
N GLU A 124 -0.24 2.13 20.30
CA GLU A 124 -0.90 2.93 21.35
C GLU A 124 -0.49 2.47 22.76
N ASP A 125 -0.40 1.15 22.99
CA ASP A 125 0.03 0.60 24.30
C ASP A 125 1.49 0.98 24.67
N ILE A 126 2.34 1.34 23.69
CA ILE A 126 3.73 1.80 23.91
C ILE A 126 3.78 3.31 24.14
N LEU A 127 2.90 4.08 23.50
CA LEU A 127 2.88 5.55 23.62
C LEU A 127 2.19 6.04 24.90
N ASP A 128 1.27 5.26 25.48
CA ASP A 128 0.65 5.55 26.77
C ASP A 128 1.56 5.26 27.98
N GLU A 129 2.70 4.56 27.80
CA GLU A 129 3.66 4.27 28.88
C GLU A 129 4.81 5.30 29.02
N GLU A 130 4.92 6.33 28.16
CA GLU A 130 6.01 7.33 28.19
C GLU A 130 5.57 8.79 28.41
N TYR A 131 4.50 9.01 29.17
CA TYR A 131 4.26 10.30 29.83
C TYR A 131 3.94 10.11 31.32
N ASP A 132 4.89 9.54 32.05
CA ASP A 132 4.93 9.74 33.50
C ASP A 132 5.24 11.23 33.74
N ASP A 133 4.21 11.95 34.17
CA ASP A 133 4.18 13.35 34.55
C ASP A 133 5.20 13.64 35.67
N ASP A 134 6.48 13.79 35.32
CA ASP A 134 7.48 14.45 36.18
C ASP A 134 7.27 15.98 36.11
N TYR A 135 6.08 16.43 36.50
CA TYR A 135 5.90 17.79 37.01
C TYR A 135 6.59 17.87 38.36
N ASP A 136 7.89 18.14 38.30
CA ASP A 136 8.77 18.41 39.42
C ASP A 136 8.24 19.63 40.19
N ASN A 137 7.43 19.33 41.20
CA ASN A 137 7.02 20.23 42.25
C ASN A 137 8.27 20.60 43.05
N ASN A 138 9.00 21.65 42.66
CA ASN A 138 9.87 22.37 43.59
C ASN A 138 10.13 23.84 43.19
N ASP A 139 9.58 24.69 44.05
CA ASP A 139 10.21 25.87 44.63
C ASP A 139 10.49 27.12 43.77
N TYR A 140 9.61 28.10 43.99
CA TYR A 140 9.95 29.46 44.44
C TYR A 140 11.41 29.89 44.25
N TYR A 141 11.69 30.79 43.30
CA TYR A 141 12.49 31.99 43.58
C TYR A 141 12.17 33.11 42.58
N PHE A 142 11.40 34.09 43.06
CA PHE A 142 11.47 35.47 42.62
C PHE A 142 12.86 36.02 43.01
N ARG A 143 13.65 36.50 42.04
CA ARG A 143 14.60 37.62 42.18
C ARG A 143 15.28 37.93 40.84
N LEU A 144 14.81 38.98 40.16
CA LEU A 144 15.53 40.24 39.95
C LEU A 144 14.57 41.28 39.36
#